data_AF-A0A3G6T8C9-F1
#
_entry.id   AF-A0A3G6T8C9-F1
#
_cell.length_a   1.000
_cell.length_b   1.000
_cell.length_c   1.000
_cell.angle_alpha   90.00
_cell.angle_beta   90.00
_cell.angle_gamma   90.00
#
_symmetry.space_group_name_H-M   'P 1'
#
loop_
_entity.id
_entity.type
_entity.pdbx_description
1 polymer ?
#
loop_
_entity_poly.entity_id
_entity_poly.type
_entity_poly.pdbx_seq_one_letter_code
_entity_poly.pdbx_strand_id
1 'polypeptide(L)'
;MQTIKIFFFLYSFLFCFTSCDGQKSKNSTCSVDNAIKTINSLPEVQKQSKFVDSLSKNRQHLSFMTDTIKYNNKQYYRIKTGFSGQFHWETYTIFYVDKNNCKSVMVDETISGDIITLEKWRNLNKKNKMIILNNSADNVEFSDLFNEGSNIKFTPKDLNLDTPEIKEFKFKLSNFESNNFKTEEFNIDNLSLLINDETFSNNERYIDSSWLNYFINKYPIKQNIIKQLMDQAMEKEDFSAVKILSKYYIFSLQQIKQSEAKREYKNSLHGKLDTENYYDPAYSKIDDILAFITEEYKENHIQDSDGYTNLRKDKTPTSEILQKVKSGEHIEVLDNTGDWFLVKTKEGKEGYIHKSRIKFPKS
;
A
#
# COMPACT_ATOMS: atom_id res chain seq x y z
N MET A 1 -7.93 93.35 -3.92
CA MET A 1 -6.80 92.54 -3.41
C MET A 1 -6.85 91.19 -4.12
N GLN A 2 -5.71 90.76 -4.65
CA GLN A 2 -5.53 89.70 -5.64
C GLN A 2 -6.10 88.33 -5.25
N THR A 3 -6.63 87.62 -6.24
CA THR A 3 -6.66 86.15 -6.26
C THR A 3 -6.12 85.63 -7.59
N ILE A 4 -5.31 84.60 -7.43
CA ILE A 4 -4.39 83.95 -8.36
C ILE A 4 -5.16 83.14 -9.41
N LYS A 5 -4.73 83.20 -10.68
CA LYS A 5 -5.02 82.17 -11.70
C LYS A 5 -3.70 81.70 -12.31
N ILE A 6 -3.39 80.43 -12.10
CA ILE A 6 -2.28 79.69 -12.69
C ILE A 6 -2.70 79.23 -14.09
N PHE A 7 -1.91 79.58 -15.11
CA PHE A 7 -2.01 79.01 -16.45
C PHE A 7 -0.79 78.13 -16.70
N PHE A 8 -1.01 76.84 -16.95
CA PHE A 8 -0.01 75.88 -17.41
C PHE A 8 0.24 76.08 -18.91
N PHE A 9 1.51 76.22 -19.29
CA PHE A 9 1.95 76.28 -20.67
C PHE A 9 1.99 74.87 -21.29
N LEU A 10 1.27 74.69 -22.40
CA LEU A 10 1.45 73.58 -23.33
C LEU A 10 2.82 73.70 -24.02
N TYR A 11 3.53 72.58 -24.15
CA TYR A 11 4.49 72.41 -25.23
C TYR A 11 4.23 71.08 -25.93
N SER A 12 3.70 71.19 -27.15
CA SER A 12 3.59 70.12 -28.13
C SER A 12 4.90 70.02 -28.88
N PHE A 13 5.51 68.84 -28.95
CA PHE A 13 6.44 68.52 -30.02
C PHE A 13 6.16 67.11 -30.53
N LEU A 14 5.51 67.07 -31.68
CA LEU A 14 5.38 65.91 -32.56
C LEU A 14 6.75 65.62 -33.18
N PHE A 15 7.25 64.38 -33.11
CA PHE A 15 8.21 63.90 -34.12
C PHE A 15 8.03 62.40 -34.44
N CYS A 16 7.59 62.19 -35.68
CA CYS A 16 7.76 61.09 -36.62
C CYS A 16 8.07 59.66 -36.14
N PHE A 17 7.19 58.77 -36.59
CA PHE A 17 7.45 57.36 -36.85
C PHE A 17 8.70 57.17 -37.73
N THR A 18 9.66 56.39 -37.25
CA THR A 18 10.37 55.43 -38.10
C THR A 18 10.37 54.10 -37.39
N SER A 19 9.78 53.11 -38.07
CA SER A 19 9.75 51.71 -37.68
C SER A 19 11.16 51.15 -37.72
N CYS A 20 11.61 50.60 -36.60
CA CYS A 20 12.62 49.54 -36.60
C CYS A 20 12.04 48.38 -35.79
N ASP A 21 11.52 47.40 -36.52
CA ASP A 21 11.22 46.06 -36.02
C ASP A 21 12.45 45.47 -35.33
N GLY A 22 12.43 45.51 -34.01
CA GLY A 22 13.27 44.71 -33.15
C GLY A 22 12.39 43.73 -32.40
N GLN A 23 11.87 42.70 -33.08
CA GLN A 23 11.29 41.54 -32.42
C GLN A 23 12.37 40.86 -31.56
N LYS A 24 12.51 41.28 -30.31
CA LYS A 24 13.09 40.44 -29.26
C LYS A 24 11.98 39.50 -28.79
N SER A 25 11.99 38.28 -29.30
CA SER A 25 11.21 37.18 -28.72
C SER A 25 11.63 37.04 -27.25
N LYS A 26 10.75 37.44 -26.33
CA LYS A 26 10.86 37.04 -24.92
C LYS A 26 10.74 35.52 -24.89
N ASN A 27 11.86 34.81 -24.78
CA ASN A 27 11.87 33.42 -24.33
C ASN A 27 11.33 33.41 -22.89
N SER A 28 10.02 33.26 -22.74
CA SER A 28 9.37 33.14 -21.44
C SER A 28 9.67 31.75 -20.88
N THR A 29 10.75 31.63 -20.11
CA THR A 29 11.00 30.45 -19.28
C THR A 29 9.82 30.23 -18.34
N CYS A 30 9.27 29.02 -18.31
CA CYS A 30 8.11 28.67 -17.49
C CYS A 30 8.46 28.79 -16.01
N SER A 31 7.65 29.49 -15.21
CA SER A 31 7.74 29.46 -13.74
C SER A 31 6.89 28.33 -13.17
N VAL A 32 7.20 27.90 -11.93
CA VAL A 32 6.40 26.92 -11.20
C VAL A 32 4.93 27.38 -11.08
N ASP A 33 4.70 28.64 -10.76
CA ASP A 33 3.33 29.20 -10.64
C ASP A 33 2.55 29.13 -11.95
N ASN A 34 3.22 29.38 -13.08
CA ASN A 34 2.57 29.29 -14.40
C ASN A 34 2.30 27.83 -14.79
N ALA A 35 3.17 26.90 -14.39
CA ALA A 35 2.95 25.48 -14.56
C ALA A 35 1.76 25.00 -13.70
N ILE A 36 1.68 25.40 -12.43
CA ILE A 36 0.55 25.12 -11.54
C ILE A 36 -0.73 25.71 -12.11
N LYS A 37 -0.73 26.96 -12.58
CA LYS A 37 -1.90 27.56 -13.24
C LYS A 37 -2.34 26.76 -14.46
N THR A 38 -1.40 26.25 -15.25
CA THR A 38 -1.71 25.40 -16.40
C THR A 38 -2.41 24.13 -15.93
N ILE A 39 -1.85 23.41 -14.97
CA ILE A 39 -2.45 22.18 -14.42
C ILE A 39 -3.81 22.48 -13.77
N ASN A 40 -3.92 23.52 -12.95
CA ASN A 40 -5.16 23.89 -12.29
C ASN A 40 -6.26 24.24 -13.30
N SER A 41 -5.93 24.83 -14.45
CA SER A 41 -6.93 25.14 -15.50
C SER A 41 -7.45 23.93 -16.27
N LEU A 42 -6.87 22.74 -16.08
CA LEU A 42 -7.34 21.53 -16.75
C LEU A 42 -8.73 21.10 -16.20
N PRO A 43 -9.68 20.71 -17.07
CA PRO A 43 -11.03 20.32 -16.64
C PRO A 43 -11.05 19.18 -15.61
N GLU A 44 -10.19 18.19 -15.78
CA GLU A 44 -9.99 17.07 -14.86
C GLU A 44 -9.54 17.52 -13.47
N VAL A 45 -8.65 18.51 -13.39
CA VAL A 45 -8.13 19.06 -12.15
C VAL A 45 -9.18 19.97 -11.48
N GLN A 46 -9.92 20.75 -12.27
CA GLN A 46 -11.08 21.49 -11.77
C GLN A 46 -12.17 20.57 -11.22
N LYS A 47 -12.36 19.39 -11.81
CA LYS A 47 -13.26 18.36 -11.27
C LYS A 47 -12.75 17.81 -9.94
N GLN A 48 -11.44 17.53 -9.82
CA GLN A 48 -10.80 17.13 -8.56
C GLN A 48 -11.00 18.21 -7.48
N SER A 49 -10.80 19.49 -7.81
CA SER A 49 -11.04 20.60 -6.87
C SER A 49 -12.48 20.62 -6.34
N LYS A 50 -13.47 20.60 -7.25
CA LYS A 50 -14.89 20.60 -6.86
C LYS A 50 -15.25 19.40 -5.98
N PHE A 51 -14.65 18.25 -6.25
CA PHE A 51 -14.84 17.04 -5.47
C PHE A 51 -14.30 17.21 -4.04
N VAL A 52 -13.07 17.71 -3.87
CA VAL A 52 -12.47 17.98 -2.56
C VAL A 52 -13.26 19.05 -1.79
N ASP A 53 -13.68 20.12 -2.45
CA ASP A 53 -14.47 21.19 -1.84
C ASP A 53 -15.84 20.67 -1.37
N SER A 54 -16.51 19.88 -2.21
CA SER A 54 -17.82 19.26 -1.89
C SER A 54 -17.70 18.29 -0.72
N LEU A 55 -16.72 17.40 -0.74
CA LEU A 55 -16.52 16.40 0.32
C LEU A 55 -16.19 17.07 1.67
N SER A 56 -15.32 18.09 1.64
CA SER A 56 -14.85 18.77 2.85
C SER A 56 -15.78 19.85 3.39
N LYS A 57 -16.92 20.11 2.72
CA LYS A 57 -17.78 21.28 3.00
C LYS A 57 -16.96 22.58 2.98
N ASN A 58 -16.07 22.71 2.00
CA ASN A 58 -15.13 23.83 1.82
C ASN A 58 -14.11 24.03 2.95
N ARG A 59 -13.75 22.97 3.70
CA ARG A 59 -12.70 23.04 4.74
C ARG A 59 -11.32 22.64 4.24
N GLN A 60 -11.26 21.92 3.13
CA GLN A 60 -10.03 21.52 2.46
C GLN A 60 -10.14 21.86 0.98
N HIS A 61 -8.99 22.10 0.35
CA HIS A 61 -8.90 22.44 -1.06
C HIS A 61 -7.86 21.56 -1.74
N LEU A 62 -8.03 21.39 -3.06
CA LEU A 62 -7.01 20.76 -3.88
C LEU A 62 -5.69 21.52 -3.71
N SER A 63 -4.64 20.75 -3.49
CA SER A 63 -3.29 21.23 -3.23
C SER A 63 -2.32 20.64 -4.26
N PHE A 64 -1.16 21.28 -4.41
CA PHE A 64 -0.15 20.92 -5.40
C PHE A 64 1.20 20.70 -4.71
N MET A 65 1.82 19.55 -4.92
CA MET A 65 3.24 19.34 -4.61
C MET A 65 4.06 19.41 -5.88
N THR A 66 5.17 20.13 -5.85
CA THR A 66 5.99 20.36 -7.05
C THR A 66 7.45 20.05 -6.84
N ASP A 67 8.07 19.43 -7.82
CA ASP A 67 9.50 19.19 -7.90
C ASP A 67 10.01 19.27 -9.35
N THR A 68 11.31 19.08 -9.55
CA THR A 68 11.96 19.18 -10.86
C THR A 68 12.56 17.85 -11.27
N ILE A 69 12.28 17.42 -12.49
CA ILE A 69 12.83 16.19 -13.06
C ILE A 69 13.44 16.44 -14.43
N LYS A 70 14.44 15.63 -14.80
CA LYS A 70 15.00 15.56 -16.15
C LYS A 70 14.58 14.26 -16.80
N TYR A 71 13.92 14.35 -17.96
CA TYR A 71 13.45 13.20 -18.72
C TYR A 71 13.75 13.43 -20.21
N ASN A 72 14.36 12.45 -20.89
CA ASN A 72 14.79 12.55 -22.30
C ASN A 72 15.54 13.86 -22.62
N ASN A 73 16.50 14.23 -21.78
CA ASN A 73 17.30 15.47 -21.89
C ASN A 73 16.51 16.79 -21.85
N LYS A 74 15.23 16.76 -21.46
CA LYS A 74 14.41 17.95 -21.18
C LYS A 74 14.09 18.05 -19.69
N GLN A 75 13.87 19.27 -19.20
CA GLN A 75 13.48 19.51 -17.81
C GLN A 75 11.97 19.74 -17.72
N TYR A 76 11.36 19.15 -16.70
CA TYR A 76 9.95 19.27 -16.39
C TYR A 76 9.74 19.70 -14.95
N TYR A 77 8.66 20.42 -14.69
CA TYR A 77 8.04 20.47 -13.36
C TYR A 77 7.18 19.23 -13.19
N ARG A 78 7.49 18.39 -12.20
CA ARG A 78 6.59 17.32 -11.77
C ARG A 78 5.64 17.93 -10.75
N ILE A 79 4.33 17.84 -11.00
CA ILE A 79 3.26 18.48 -10.23
C ILE A 79 2.27 17.39 -9.83
N LYS A 80 2.23 17.06 -8.53
CA LYS A 80 1.25 16.13 -7.96
C LYS A 80 0.02 16.93 -7.52
N THR A 81 -1.14 16.63 -8.08
CA THR A 81 -2.42 17.11 -7.54
C THR A 81 -2.88 16.16 -6.45
N GLY A 82 -3.44 16.71 -5.38
CA GLY A 82 -3.85 15.93 -4.23
C GLY A 82 -4.45 16.79 -3.14
N PHE A 83 -4.67 16.22 -1.96
CA PHE A 83 -5.01 17.00 -0.78
C PHE A 83 -4.30 16.44 0.45
N SER A 84 -4.04 17.32 1.42
CA SER A 84 -3.57 16.91 2.74
C SER A 84 -4.75 16.43 3.57
N GLY A 85 -4.86 15.12 3.73
CA GLY A 85 -5.72 14.51 4.73
C GLY A 85 -5.19 14.75 6.15
N GLN A 86 -5.89 14.22 7.15
CA GLN A 86 -5.45 14.33 8.54
C GLN A 86 -4.19 13.50 8.81
N PHE A 87 -4.02 12.39 8.08
CA PHE A 87 -3.00 11.37 8.38
C PHE A 87 -1.86 11.30 7.35
N HIS A 88 -2.16 11.68 6.10
CA HIS A 88 -1.21 11.64 4.99
C HIS A 88 -1.66 12.55 3.84
N TRP A 89 -0.80 12.67 2.83
CA TRP A 89 -1.12 13.33 1.57
C TRP A 89 -1.64 12.31 0.56
N GLU A 90 -2.84 12.53 0.03
CA GLU A 90 -3.43 11.70 -1.01
C GLU A 90 -3.12 12.31 -2.39
N THR A 91 -2.35 11.59 -3.21
CA THR A 91 -2.06 12.01 -4.59
C THR A 91 -3.13 11.47 -5.54
N TYR A 92 -3.74 12.35 -6.32
CA TYR A 92 -4.71 11.99 -7.36
C TYR A 92 -4.06 11.78 -8.73
N THR A 93 -3.18 12.68 -9.14
CA THR A 93 -2.56 12.61 -10.47
C THR A 93 -1.22 13.32 -10.46
N ILE A 94 -0.24 12.75 -11.16
CA ILE A 94 1.09 13.33 -11.31
C ILE A 94 1.23 13.85 -12.75
N PHE A 95 1.47 15.15 -12.89
CA PHE A 95 1.67 15.82 -14.17
C PHE A 95 3.12 16.22 -14.36
N TYR A 96 3.57 16.26 -15.60
CA TYR A 96 4.88 16.77 -15.99
C TYR A 96 4.71 17.94 -16.97
N VAL A 97 5.11 19.14 -16.56
CA VAL A 97 4.99 20.35 -17.37
C VAL A 97 6.35 20.78 -17.89
N ASP A 98 6.49 20.93 -19.21
CA ASP A 98 7.75 21.37 -19.84
C ASP A 98 8.14 22.79 -19.39
N LYS A 99 9.34 22.90 -18.81
CA LYS A 99 9.87 24.17 -18.28
C LYS A 99 10.13 25.23 -19.35
N ASN A 100 10.18 24.86 -20.63
CA ASN A 100 10.43 25.81 -21.70
C ASN A 100 9.17 26.55 -22.16
N ASN A 101 7.97 25.98 -21.94
CA ASN A 101 6.75 26.51 -22.54
C ASN A 101 5.52 26.54 -21.63
N CYS A 102 5.52 25.88 -20.46
CA CYS A 102 4.35 25.67 -19.58
C CYS A 102 3.15 24.97 -20.22
N LYS A 103 3.18 24.58 -21.50
CA LYS A 103 2.01 24.12 -22.26
C LYS A 103 2.05 22.62 -22.52
N SER A 104 3.23 22.07 -22.75
CA SER A 104 3.38 20.63 -22.96
C SER A 104 3.22 19.93 -21.61
N VAL A 105 2.09 19.25 -21.45
CA VAL A 105 1.74 18.48 -20.25
C VAL A 105 1.76 16.99 -20.59
N MET A 106 2.49 16.23 -19.79
CA MET A 106 2.44 14.77 -19.74
C MET A 106 1.86 14.34 -18.39
N VAL A 107 1.44 13.09 -18.30
CA VAL A 107 0.80 12.50 -17.14
C VAL A 107 1.48 11.19 -16.84
N ASP A 108 1.72 10.93 -15.56
CA ASP A 108 2.10 9.63 -15.04
C ASP A 108 0.88 8.73 -15.07
N GLU A 109 0.87 7.72 -15.95
CA GLU A 109 -0.23 6.79 -16.07
C GLU A 109 -0.05 5.67 -15.05
N THR A 110 -0.88 5.68 -14.00
CA THR A 110 -0.69 4.85 -12.80
C THR A 110 -0.83 3.35 -13.02
N ILE A 111 -1.42 2.90 -14.13
CA ILE A 111 -1.63 1.48 -14.42
C ILE A 111 -0.40 0.89 -15.12
N SER A 112 0.14 1.59 -16.10
CA SER A 112 1.29 1.16 -16.89
C SER A 112 2.63 1.63 -16.33
N GLY A 113 2.62 2.68 -15.50
CA GLY A 113 3.83 3.40 -15.08
C GLY A 113 4.45 4.25 -16.20
N ASP A 114 3.78 4.37 -17.36
CA ASP A 114 4.27 5.15 -18.49
C ASP A 114 4.00 6.65 -18.32
N ILE A 115 4.98 7.48 -18.67
CA ILE A 115 4.78 8.92 -18.82
C ILE A 115 4.26 9.21 -20.23
N ILE A 116 2.98 9.56 -20.33
CA ILE A 116 2.28 9.77 -21.62
C ILE A 116 1.77 11.20 -21.77
N THR A 117 1.54 11.64 -23.00
CA THR A 117 0.95 12.97 -23.27
C THR A 117 -0.44 13.08 -22.66
N LEU A 118 -0.84 14.30 -22.25
CA LEU A 118 -2.17 14.57 -21.73
C LEU A 118 -3.31 14.13 -22.67
N GLU A 119 -3.13 14.27 -23.97
CA GLU A 119 -4.13 13.84 -24.96
C GLU A 119 -4.28 12.31 -25.00
N LYS A 120 -3.16 11.57 -25.09
CA LYS A 120 -3.16 10.11 -24.99
C LYS A 120 -3.82 9.64 -23.70
N TRP A 121 -3.48 10.26 -22.57
CA TRP A 121 -4.09 9.94 -21.27
C TRP A 121 -5.61 10.20 -21.26
N ARG A 122 -6.07 11.34 -21.79
CA ARG A 122 -7.51 11.64 -21.94
C ARG A 122 -8.23 10.63 -22.84
N ASN A 123 -7.60 10.19 -23.92
CA ASN A 123 -8.16 9.19 -24.82
C ASN A 123 -8.24 7.81 -24.15
N LEU A 124 -7.22 7.41 -23.39
CA LEU A 124 -7.25 6.21 -22.57
C LEU A 124 -8.36 6.30 -21.52
N ASN A 125 -8.46 7.41 -20.79
CA ASN A 125 -9.52 7.62 -19.81
C ASN A 125 -10.91 7.65 -20.43
N LYS A 126 -11.06 8.16 -21.66
CA LYS A 126 -12.33 8.09 -22.39
C LYS A 126 -12.65 6.67 -22.84
N LYS A 127 -11.66 5.91 -23.30
CA LYS A 127 -11.80 4.50 -23.67
C LYS A 127 -12.12 3.64 -22.45
N ASN A 128 -11.38 3.82 -21.36
CA ASN A 128 -11.64 3.20 -20.07
C ASN A 128 -13.02 3.60 -19.56
N LYS A 129 -13.40 4.88 -19.65
CA LYS A 129 -14.76 5.33 -19.31
C LYS A 129 -15.83 4.69 -20.20
N MET A 130 -15.60 4.48 -21.49
CA MET A 130 -16.53 3.77 -22.39
C MET A 130 -16.57 2.26 -22.08
N ILE A 131 -15.45 1.66 -21.66
CA ILE A 131 -15.39 0.29 -21.15
C ILE A 131 -16.13 0.18 -19.80
N ILE A 132 -16.00 1.18 -18.92
CA ILE A 132 -16.69 1.34 -17.61
C ILE A 132 -18.16 1.75 -17.78
N LEU A 133 -18.57 2.29 -18.92
CA LEU A 133 -19.98 2.54 -19.24
C LEU A 133 -20.64 1.29 -19.85
N ASN A 134 -19.86 0.41 -20.46
CA ASN A 134 -20.32 -0.85 -21.05
C ASN A 134 -20.20 -2.05 -20.09
N ASN A 135 -19.33 -1.96 -19.09
CA ASN A 135 -19.28 -2.83 -17.91
C ASN A 135 -19.71 -1.99 -16.71
N SER A 136 -20.84 -2.32 -16.08
CA SER A 136 -21.41 -1.64 -14.92
C SER A 136 -20.37 -0.98 -14.00
N ALA A 137 -20.60 0.30 -13.68
CA ALA A 137 -19.80 1.16 -12.80
C ALA A 137 -19.71 0.70 -11.32
N ASP A 138 -19.86 -0.60 -11.06
CA ASP A 138 -20.03 -1.17 -9.74
C ASP A 138 -18.79 -1.92 -9.23
N ASN A 139 -17.87 -2.39 -10.08
CA ASN A 139 -16.74 -3.20 -9.60
C ASN A 139 -15.56 -2.34 -9.12
N VAL A 140 -15.61 -1.88 -7.86
CA VAL A 140 -14.43 -1.42 -7.13
C VAL A 140 -13.49 -2.61 -6.93
N GLU A 141 -12.24 -2.50 -7.36
CA GLU A 141 -11.21 -3.53 -7.14
C GLU A 141 -10.55 -3.35 -5.77
N PHE A 142 -9.86 -4.39 -5.29
CA PHE A 142 -9.20 -4.30 -3.99
C PHE A 142 -8.03 -3.30 -4.00
N SER A 143 -7.33 -3.18 -5.13
CA SER A 143 -6.28 -2.19 -5.37
C SER A 143 -6.81 -0.74 -5.30
N ASP A 144 -8.08 -0.50 -5.60
CA ASP A 144 -8.71 0.83 -5.44
C ASP A 144 -8.84 1.24 -3.96
N LEU A 145 -8.85 0.26 -3.05
CA LEU A 145 -8.83 0.47 -1.60
C LEU A 145 -7.39 0.57 -1.08
N PHE A 146 -6.50 -0.32 -1.53
CA PHE A 146 -5.17 -0.53 -0.97
C PHE A 146 -4.10 -0.63 -2.07
N ASN A 147 -3.82 0.46 -2.78
CA ASN A 147 -2.77 0.45 -3.79
C ASN A 147 -1.36 0.47 -3.18
N GLU A 148 -0.36 0.18 -4.02
CA GLU A 148 1.06 0.10 -3.64
C GLU A 148 1.66 1.43 -3.16
N GLY A 149 1.02 2.57 -3.40
CA GLY A 149 1.48 3.90 -2.94
C GLY A 149 0.68 4.48 -1.77
N SER A 150 -0.26 3.72 -1.19
CA SER A 150 -1.16 4.22 -0.15
C SER A 150 -0.48 4.27 1.22
N ASN A 151 -0.80 5.32 2.00
CA ASN A 151 -0.40 5.45 3.40
C ASN A 151 -1.64 5.52 4.29
N ILE A 152 -2.27 4.37 4.54
CA ILE A 152 -3.52 4.25 5.28
C ILE A 152 -3.19 3.97 6.75
N LYS A 153 -3.22 5.03 7.55
CA LYS A 153 -2.99 4.96 9.01
C LYS A 153 -4.27 4.81 9.83
N PHE A 154 -5.44 5.06 9.24
CA PHE A 154 -6.70 4.84 9.92
C PHE A 154 -7.06 3.36 9.91
N THR A 155 -7.80 2.95 10.93
CA THR A 155 -8.21 1.55 11.16
C THR A 155 -9.67 1.35 10.76
N PRO A 156 -10.15 0.09 10.66
CA PRO A 156 -11.58 -0.18 10.50
C PRO A 156 -12.47 0.45 11.59
N LYS A 157 -11.94 0.73 12.79
CA LYS A 157 -12.69 1.38 13.87
C LYS A 157 -12.98 2.86 13.58
N ASP A 158 -12.17 3.48 12.72
CA ASP A 158 -12.27 4.89 12.35
C ASP A 158 -13.30 5.14 11.23
N LEU A 159 -13.95 4.08 10.69
CA LEU A 159 -14.99 4.19 9.65
C LEU A 159 -16.29 4.91 10.10
N ASN A 160 -16.35 5.33 11.36
CA ASN A 160 -17.41 6.17 11.92
C ASN A 160 -17.06 7.68 11.87
N LEU A 161 -15.83 8.05 11.55
CA LEU A 161 -15.38 9.44 11.50
C LEU A 161 -15.98 10.18 10.30
N ASP A 162 -16.36 11.45 10.51
CA ASP A 162 -17.03 12.28 9.50
C ASP A 162 -16.04 13.08 8.63
N THR A 163 -14.93 12.46 8.19
CA THR A 163 -13.94 13.13 7.33
C THR A 163 -14.16 12.77 5.84
N PRO A 164 -13.76 13.66 4.90
CA PRO A 164 -13.77 13.39 3.46
C PRO A 164 -13.14 12.04 3.06
N GLU A 165 -11.90 11.82 3.52
CA GLU A 165 -11.08 10.62 3.31
C GLU A 165 -11.81 9.36 3.77
N ILE A 166 -12.32 9.34 5.01
CA ILE A 166 -13.03 8.18 5.56
C ILE A 166 -14.35 7.91 4.84
N LYS A 167 -15.09 8.97 4.45
CA LYS A 167 -16.34 8.82 3.69
C LYS A 167 -16.09 8.21 2.32
N GLU A 168 -15.08 8.69 1.60
CA GLU A 168 -14.72 8.16 0.30
C GLU A 168 -14.27 6.69 0.42
N PHE A 169 -13.37 6.41 1.37
CA PHE A 169 -12.91 5.04 1.61
C PHE A 169 -14.07 4.11 1.96
N LYS A 170 -14.97 4.52 2.85
CA LYS A 170 -16.15 3.73 3.26
C LYS A 170 -17.09 3.46 2.09
N PHE A 171 -17.28 4.43 1.19
CA PHE A 171 -18.07 4.23 -0.02
C PHE A 171 -17.43 3.18 -0.93
N LYS A 172 -16.12 3.31 -1.21
CA LYS A 172 -15.38 2.31 -2.00
C LYS A 172 -15.44 0.92 -1.37
N LEU A 173 -15.22 0.83 -0.05
CA LEU A 173 -15.28 -0.42 0.70
C LEU A 173 -16.66 -1.07 0.59
N SER A 174 -17.74 -0.29 0.76
CA SER A 174 -19.11 -0.80 0.67
C SER A 174 -19.42 -1.37 -0.72
N ASN A 175 -18.94 -0.71 -1.78
CA ASN A 175 -19.09 -1.20 -3.16
C ASN A 175 -18.25 -2.46 -3.40
N PHE A 176 -16.99 -2.48 -2.96
CA PHE A 176 -16.14 -3.66 -3.07
C PHE A 176 -16.81 -4.88 -2.41
N GLU A 177 -17.32 -4.72 -1.19
CA GLU A 177 -17.93 -5.80 -0.42
C GLU A 177 -19.25 -6.28 -1.02
N SER A 178 -20.06 -5.38 -1.56
CA SER A 178 -21.35 -5.72 -2.18
C SER A 178 -21.16 -6.58 -3.44
N ASN A 179 -20.09 -6.35 -4.19
CA ASN A 179 -19.80 -7.07 -5.43
C ASN A 179 -18.99 -8.36 -5.21
N ASN A 180 -18.21 -8.43 -4.13
CA ASN A 180 -17.35 -9.58 -3.81
C ASN A 180 -17.94 -10.50 -2.71
N PHE A 181 -19.20 -10.32 -2.33
CA PHE A 181 -19.86 -11.13 -1.28
C PHE A 181 -20.04 -12.61 -1.66
N LYS A 182 -19.81 -13.00 -2.93
CA LYS A 182 -20.15 -14.33 -3.48
C LYS A 182 -19.00 -15.09 -4.12
N THR A 183 -17.78 -14.57 -4.14
CA THR A 183 -16.63 -15.35 -4.63
C THR A 183 -16.18 -16.30 -3.52
N GLU A 184 -16.20 -17.60 -3.80
CA GLU A 184 -15.90 -18.66 -2.82
C GLU A 184 -14.47 -18.57 -2.24
N GLU A 185 -13.61 -17.70 -2.78
CA GLU A 185 -12.21 -17.55 -2.36
C GLU A 185 -11.75 -16.10 -2.51
N PHE A 186 -11.32 -15.48 -1.41
CA PHE A 186 -10.63 -14.21 -1.43
C PHE A 186 -9.20 -14.42 -1.95
N ASN A 187 -8.80 -13.71 -3.01
CA ASN A 187 -7.49 -13.89 -3.65
C ASN A 187 -6.34 -13.49 -2.70
N ILE A 188 -5.29 -14.32 -2.63
CA ILE A 188 -4.04 -14.04 -1.91
C ILE A 188 -3.44 -12.70 -2.32
N ASP A 189 -3.48 -12.34 -3.61
CA ASP A 189 -2.88 -11.11 -4.15
C ASP A 189 -3.44 -9.87 -3.44
N ASN A 190 -4.72 -9.90 -3.08
CA ASN A 190 -5.37 -8.82 -2.35
C ASN A 190 -4.86 -8.74 -0.89
N LEU A 191 -4.74 -9.87 -0.20
CA LEU A 191 -4.27 -9.84 1.20
C LEU A 191 -2.78 -9.53 1.31
N SER A 192 -1.97 -9.95 0.33
CA SER A 192 -0.54 -9.61 0.26
C SER A 192 -0.31 -8.10 0.18
N LEU A 193 -1.26 -7.34 -0.39
CA LEU A 193 -1.22 -5.88 -0.37
C LEU A 193 -1.34 -5.30 1.05
N LEU A 194 -1.87 -6.03 2.02
CA LEU A 194 -1.99 -5.57 3.41
C LEU A 194 -0.78 -5.92 4.29
N ILE A 195 0.25 -6.58 3.72
CA ILE A 195 1.50 -6.90 4.40
C ILE A 195 2.51 -5.78 4.11
N ASN A 196 2.93 -5.08 5.14
CA ASN A 196 3.93 -4.01 5.03
C ASN A 196 5.34 -4.58 4.89
N ASP A 197 6.26 -3.76 4.39
CA ASP A 197 7.68 -4.07 4.36
C ASP A 197 8.43 -3.24 5.41
N GLU A 198 8.60 -3.80 6.60
CA GLU A 198 9.27 -3.08 7.71
C GLU A 198 10.79 -3.29 7.70
N THR A 199 11.35 -3.90 6.66
CA THR A 199 12.80 -4.17 6.58
C THR A 199 13.64 -2.95 6.20
N PHE A 200 13.02 -1.88 5.69
CA PHE A 200 13.74 -0.72 5.15
C PHE A 200 13.15 0.63 5.55
N SER A 201 14.01 1.64 5.65
CA SER A 201 13.70 2.99 6.14
C SER A 201 12.87 3.86 5.20
N ASN A 202 12.96 3.65 3.89
CA ASN A 202 12.25 4.44 2.87
C ASN A 202 10.96 3.78 2.39
N ASN A 203 10.17 3.18 3.29
CA ASN A 203 8.94 2.56 2.85
C ASN A 203 7.92 3.63 2.43
N GLU A 204 7.66 3.73 1.13
CA GLU A 204 6.73 4.72 0.55
C GLU A 204 5.26 4.36 0.83
N ARG A 205 5.01 3.15 1.35
CA ARG A 205 3.70 2.59 1.61
C ARG A 205 3.56 2.15 3.06
N TYR A 206 2.38 2.37 3.61
CA TYR A 206 2.02 1.82 4.92
C TYR A 206 0.52 1.60 5.00
N ILE A 207 0.08 0.45 5.50
CA ILE A 207 -1.31 0.15 5.80
C ILE A 207 -1.38 -0.40 7.22
N ASP A 208 -2.21 0.19 8.07
CA ASP A 208 -2.43 -0.32 9.41
C ASP A 208 -2.94 -1.78 9.34
N SER A 209 -2.19 -2.71 9.97
CA SER A 209 -2.44 -4.15 9.86
C SER A 209 -3.80 -4.57 10.43
N SER A 210 -4.53 -3.70 11.15
CA SER A 210 -5.92 -3.98 11.53
C SER A 210 -6.85 -4.20 10.32
N TRP A 211 -6.50 -3.68 9.13
CA TRP A 211 -7.16 -4.03 7.88
C TRP A 211 -6.94 -5.48 7.47
N LEU A 212 -5.75 -6.06 7.66
CA LEU A 212 -5.52 -7.49 7.44
C LEU A 212 -6.45 -8.32 8.33
N ASN A 213 -6.53 -7.97 9.61
CA ASN A 213 -7.42 -8.63 10.55
C ASN A 213 -8.90 -8.47 10.15
N TYR A 214 -9.29 -7.33 9.58
CA TYR A 214 -10.65 -7.12 9.07
C TYR A 214 -11.02 -8.11 7.97
N PHE A 215 -10.19 -8.21 6.92
CA PHE A 215 -10.50 -9.08 5.77
C PHE A 215 -10.42 -10.57 6.11
N ILE A 216 -9.43 -10.99 6.91
CA ILE A 216 -9.30 -12.40 7.32
C ILE A 216 -10.50 -12.87 8.17
N ASN A 217 -11.08 -11.98 8.99
CA ASN A 217 -12.27 -12.34 9.78
C ASN A 217 -13.57 -12.26 8.99
N LYS A 218 -13.61 -11.45 7.93
CA LYS A 218 -14.81 -11.20 7.14
C LYS A 218 -15.04 -12.26 6.06
N TYR A 219 -13.97 -12.81 5.50
CA TYR A 219 -14.04 -13.74 4.37
C TYR A 219 -13.46 -15.11 4.75
N PRO A 220 -13.97 -16.21 4.16
CA PRO A 220 -13.36 -17.53 4.34
C PRO A 220 -11.98 -17.56 3.66
N ILE A 221 -10.92 -17.74 4.46
CA ILE A 221 -9.55 -17.82 3.96
C ILE A 221 -9.03 -19.26 4.09
N LYS A 222 -8.52 -19.82 2.99
CA LYS A 222 -7.90 -21.15 3.01
C LYS A 222 -6.59 -21.14 3.79
N GLN A 223 -6.27 -22.26 4.44
CA GLN A 223 -5.05 -22.39 5.24
C GLN A 223 -3.74 -22.20 4.45
N ASN A 224 -3.69 -22.60 3.19
CA ASN A 224 -2.52 -22.33 2.34
C ASN A 224 -2.29 -20.83 2.10
N ILE A 225 -3.37 -20.05 1.99
CA ILE A 225 -3.30 -18.58 1.87
C ILE A 225 -2.76 -17.99 3.17
N ILE A 226 -3.26 -18.43 4.34
CA ILE A 226 -2.72 -17.99 5.64
C ILE A 226 -1.22 -18.31 5.75
N LYS A 227 -0.78 -19.50 5.30
CA LYS A 227 0.64 -19.84 5.27
C LYS A 227 1.45 -18.88 4.39
N GLN A 228 1.00 -18.62 3.18
CA GLN A 228 1.68 -17.70 2.25
C GLN A 228 1.79 -16.29 2.84
N LEU A 229 0.71 -15.78 3.46
CA LEU A 229 0.72 -14.49 4.13
C LEU A 229 1.67 -14.47 5.33
N MET A 230 1.73 -15.56 6.11
CA MET A 230 2.65 -15.66 7.24
C MET A 230 4.09 -15.64 6.77
N ASP A 231 4.42 -16.43 5.74
CA ASP A 231 5.77 -16.47 5.16
C ASP A 231 6.17 -15.07 4.66
N GLN A 232 5.28 -14.37 3.94
CA GLN A 232 5.49 -12.98 3.51
C GLN A 232 5.67 -12.01 4.68
N ALA A 233 4.83 -12.09 5.72
CA ALA A 233 4.91 -11.21 6.88
C ALA A 233 6.22 -11.40 7.66
N MET A 234 6.71 -12.64 7.77
CA MET A 234 8.01 -12.93 8.39
C MET A 234 9.18 -12.46 7.53
N GLU A 235 9.10 -12.65 6.21
CA GLU A 235 10.12 -12.17 5.26
C GLU A 235 10.23 -10.65 5.27
N LYS A 236 9.09 -9.95 5.30
CA LYS A 236 8.99 -8.49 5.31
C LYS A 236 9.03 -7.86 6.70
N GLU A 237 9.16 -8.68 7.73
CA GLU A 237 9.20 -8.27 9.14
C GLU A 237 8.01 -7.42 9.61
N ASP A 238 6.84 -7.56 8.98
CA ASP A 238 5.59 -6.96 9.46
C ASP A 238 5.12 -7.72 10.71
N PHE A 239 5.70 -7.33 11.86
CA PHE A 239 5.44 -7.98 13.14
C PHE A 239 3.96 -7.89 13.54
N SER A 240 3.26 -6.84 13.13
CA SER A 240 1.83 -6.68 13.39
C SER A 240 1.01 -7.70 12.60
N ALA A 241 1.32 -7.92 11.32
CA ALA A 241 0.72 -8.98 10.52
C ALA A 241 1.05 -10.38 11.06
N VAL A 242 2.29 -10.64 11.49
CA VAL A 242 2.68 -11.92 12.13
C VAL A 242 1.78 -12.23 13.33
N LYS A 243 1.55 -11.27 14.23
CA LYS A 243 0.66 -11.44 15.40
C LYS A 243 -0.82 -11.66 15.03
N ILE A 244 -1.28 -11.09 13.91
CA ILE A 244 -2.65 -11.28 13.45
C ILE A 244 -2.81 -12.69 12.87
N LEU A 245 -1.85 -13.11 12.04
CA LEU A 245 -1.89 -14.39 11.34
C LEU A 245 -1.64 -15.57 12.29
N SER A 246 -0.89 -15.39 13.39
CA SER A 246 -0.59 -16.45 14.36
C SER A 246 -1.86 -17.06 14.95
N LYS A 247 -2.94 -16.27 15.08
CA LYS A 247 -4.27 -16.72 15.53
C LYS A 247 -4.90 -17.82 14.67
N TYR A 248 -4.34 -18.06 13.49
CA TYR A 248 -4.80 -19.06 12.53
C TYR A 248 -3.66 -19.99 12.07
N TYR A 249 -2.49 -19.93 12.70
CA TYR A 249 -1.28 -20.56 12.18
C TYR A 249 -0.52 -21.34 13.25
N ILE A 250 0.10 -22.45 12.85
CA ILE A 250 0.90 -23.31 13.74
C ILE A 250 2.36 -23.15 13.32
N PHE A 251 3.18 -22.59 14.21
CA PHE A 251 4.61 -22.42 13.94
C PHE A 251 5.37 -23.73 14.04
N SER A 252 6.43 -23.85 13.24
CA SER A 252 7.35 -24.99 13.24
C SER A 252 8.77 -24.60 13.64
N LEU A 253 9.55 -25.59 14.06
CA LEU A 253 10.97 -25.44 14.35
C LEU A 253 11.76 -24.96 13.12
N GLN A 254 11.34 -25.33 11.90
CA GLN A 254 11.94 -24.83 10.67
C GLN A 254 11.84 -23.29 10.58
N GLN A 255 10.69 -22.73 10.92
CA GLN A 255 10.49 -21.27 10.89
C GLN A 255 11.30 -20.56 11.96
N ILE A 256 11.42 -21.13 13.16
CA ILE A 256 12.31 -20.61 14.21
C ILE A 256 13.75 -20.55 13.69
N LYS A 257 14.26 -21.65 13.11
CA LYS A 257 15.62 -21.69 12.54
C LYS A 257 15.83 -20.68 11.42
N GLN A 258 14.84 -20.46 10.57
CA GLN A 258 14.89 -19.43 9.53
C GLN A 258 14.98 -18.03 10.13
N SER A 259 14.19 -17.73 11.16
CA SER A 259 14.26 -16.45 11.87
C SER A 259 15.56 -16.26 12.65
N GLU A 260 16.14 -17.32 13.22
CA GLU A 260 17.46 -17.30 13.84
C GLU A 260 18.55 -16.96 12.82
N ALA A 261 18.55 -17.61 11.66
CA ALA A 261 19.49 -17.32 10.57
C ALA A 261 19.36 -15.86 10.08
N LYS A 262 18.13 -15.34 9.99
CA LYS A 262 17.89 -13.94 9.63
C LYS A 262 18.37 -12.97 10.71
N ARG A 263 18.23 -13.30 11.99
CA ARG A 263 18.80 -12.52 13.10
C ARG A 263 20.33 -12.53 13.05
N GLU A 264 20.95 -13.67 12.77
CA GLU A 264 22.41 -13.78 12.59
C GLU A 264 22.88 -12.90 11.42
N TYR A 265 22.14 -12.94 10.30
CA TYR A 265 22.38 -12.06 9.16
C TYR A 265 22.34 -10.58 9.58
N LYS A 266 21.26 -10.14 10.24
CA LYS A 266 21.16 -8.77 10.78
C LYS A 266 22.36 -8.40 11.65
N ASN A 267 22.75 -9.28 12.57
CA ASN A 267 23.86 -9.02 13.49
C ASN A 267 25.21 -8.90 12.76
N SER A 268 25.40 -9.66 11.67
CA SER A 268 26.61 -9.61 10.83
C SER A 268 26.80 -8.27 10.11
N LEU A 269 25.71 -7.53 9.88
CA LEU A 269 25.76 -6.20 9.28
C LEU A 269 26.31 -5.13 10.23
N HIS A 270 26.41 -5.42 11.53
CA HIS A 270 26.91 -4.48 12.55
C HIS A 270 26.21 -3.10 12.48
N GLY A 271 24.90 -3.10 12.23
CA GLY A 271 24.09 -1.88 12.12
C GLY A 271 24.24 -1.13 10.79
N LYS A 272 24.98 -1.66 9.82
CA LYS A 272 25.11 -1.04 8.49
C LYS A 272 23.94 -1.41 7.59
N LEU A 273 23.49 -0.43 6.82
CA LEU A 273 22.51 -0.61 5.76
C LEU A 273 23.06 -1.57 4.70
N ASP A 274 22.27 -2.56 4.32
CA ASP A 274 22.51 -3.40 3.16
C ASP A 274 21.61 -2.95 2.00
N THR A 275 22.22 -2.30 1.02
CA THR A 275 21.53 -1.77 -0.16
C THR A 275 21.23 -2.84 -1.20
N GLU A 276 21.94 -3.96 -1.21
CA GLU A 276 21.73 -5.02 -2.20
C GLU A 276 20.47 -5.81 -1.89
N ASN A 277 20.23 -6.13 -0.60
CA ASN A 277 19.02 -6.82 -0.17
C ASN A 277 17.96 -5.89 0.43
N TYR A 278 18.12 -4.57 0.27
CA TYR A 278 17.19 -3.56 0.78
C TYR A 278 16.85 -3.75 2.26
N TYR A 279 17.87 -3.98 3.09
CA TYR A 279 17.69 -4.34 4.49
C TYR A 279 18.40 -3.35 5.42
N ASP A 280 17.64 -2.71 6.30
CA ASP A 280 18.11 -1.76 7.29
C ASP A 280 18.00 -2.35 8.71
N PRO A 281 19.12 -2.77 9.33
CA PRO A 281 19.11 -3.33 10.68
C PRO A 281 18.47 -2.44 11.74
N ALA A 282 18.41 -1.12 11.53
CA ALA A 282 17.81 -0.18 12.49
C ALA A 282 16.28 -0.28 12.54
N TYR A 283 15.64 -0.81 11.49
CA TYR A 283 14.18 -0.91 11.37
C TYR A 283 13.66 -2.33 11.58
N SER A 284 14.55 -3.32 11.46
CA SER A 284 14.26 -4.73 11.63
C SER A 284 13.44 -5.06 12.90
N LYS A 285 12.45 -5.94 12.73
CA LYS A 285 11.62 -6.54 13.78
C LYS A 285 11.97 -8.00 14.07
N ILE A 286 13.07 -8.51 13.50
CA ILE A 286 13.38 -9.94 13.58
C ILE A 286 13.55 -10.45 15.03
N ASP A 287 14.05 -9.64 15.95
CA ASP A 287 14.18 -10.06 17.36
C ASP A 287 12.82 -10.21 18.03
N ASP A 288 11.90 -9.26 17.79
CA ASP A 288 10.54 -9.30 18.31
C ASP A 288 9.76 -10.47 17.71
N ILE A 289 9.89 -10.68 16.39
CA ILE A 289 9.28 -11.81 15.68
C ILE A 289 9.81 -13.13 16.24
N LEU A 290 11.13 -13.30 16.34
CA LEU A 290 11.75 -14.53 16.82
C LEU A 290 11.33 -14.84 18.26
N ALA A 291 11.31 -13.84 19.13
CA ALA A 291 10.84 -14.00 20.51
C ALA A 291 9.37 -14.46 20.53
N PHE A 292 8.51 -13.79 19.75
CA PHE A 292 7.08 -14.10 19.69
C PHE A 292 6.80 -15.51 19.15
N ILE A 293 7.34 -15.87 17.99
CA ILE A 293 7.07 -17.19 17.39
C ILE A 293 7.65 -18.34 18.23
N THR A 294 8.72 -18.09 18.98
CA THR A 294 9.30 -19.08 19.89
C THR A 294 8.37 -19.36 21.06
N GLU A 295 7.71 -18.34 21.61
CA GLU A 295 6.70 -18.54 22.65
C GLU A 295 5.46 -19.26 22.09
N GLU A 296 4.92 -18.83 20.94
CA GLU A 296 3.76 -19.50 20.31
C GLU A 296 4.06 -20.97 19.98
N TYR A 297 5.29 -21.27 19.53
CA TYR A 297 5.72 -22.64 19.21
C TYR A 297 5.70 -23.58 20.42
N LYS A 298 6.10 -23.11 21.60
CA LYS A 298 6.15 -23.91 22.85
C LYS A 298 4.77 -24.39 23.31
N GLU A 299 3.72 -23.82 22.73
CA GLU A 299 2.37 -24.11 23.15
C GLU A 299 1.65 -25.08 22.21
N ASN A 300 2.34 -25.58 21.19
CA ASN A 300 1.83 -26.60 20.28
C ASN A 300 1.50 -27.89 21.04
N HIS A 301 0.24 -28.31 20.95
CA HIS A 301 -0.25 -29.52 21.61
C HIS A 301 -1.29 -30.26 20.77
N ILE A 302 -1.52 -31.52 21.11
CA ILE A 302 -2.56 -32.34 20.48
C ILE A 302 -3.92 -32.01 21.06
N GLN A 303 -4.91 -31.84 20.19
CA GLN A 303 -6.32 -31.75 20.56
C GLN A 303 -7.15 -32.62 19.62
N ASP A 304 -7.65 -33.73 20.15
CA ASP A 304 -8.57 -34.63 19.46
C ASP A 304 -9.76 -34.98 20.36
N SER A 305 -10.97 -35.03 19.79
CA SER A 305 -12.20 -35.41 20.49
C SER A 305 -12.18 -36.86 20.96
N ASP A 306 -11.40 -37.71 20.28
CA ASP A 306 -11.27 -39.13 20.61
C ASP A 306 -10.35 -39.37 21.82
N GLY A 307 -9.78 -38.30 22.40
CA GLY A 307 -8.85 -38.33 23.54
C GLY A 307 -7.40 -38.66 23.17
N TYR A 308 -7.15 -39.02 21.90
CA TYR A 308 -5.81 -39.21 21.35
C TYR A 308 -5.83 -39.05 19.83
N THR A 309 -4.65 -38.85 19.24
CA THR A 309 -4.42 -38.96 17.80
C THR A 309 -3.33 -39.98 17.50
N ASN A 310 -3.29 -40.47 16.26
CA ASN A 310 -2.27 -41.40 15.81
C ASN A 310 -1.11 -40.62 15.18
N LEU A 311 0.11 -40.82 15.71
CA LEU A 311 1.34 -40.50 15.02
C LEU A 311 1.55 -41.54 13.91
N ARG A 312 1.74 -41.09 12.67
CA ARG A 312 1.84 -41.97 11.50
C ARG A 312 3.22 -41.90 10.86
N LYS A 313 3.60 -42.96 10.15
CA LYS A 313 4.87 -43.03 9.43
C LYS A 313 4.93 -42.13 8.19
N ASP A 314 3.82 -42.00 7.47
CA ASP A 314 3.68 -41.19 6.25
C ASP A 314 2.49 -40.23 6.31
N LYS A 315 2.45 -39.26 5.38
CA LYS A 315 1.44 -38.19 5.23
C LYS A 315 0.07 -38.68 4.73
N THR A 316 -0.47 -39.75 5.32
CA THR A 316 -1.75 -40.37 4.92
C THR A 316 -2.45 -41.03 6.11
N PRO A 317 -3.80 -41.00 6.18
CA PRO A 317 -4.55 -41.61 7.28
C PRO A 317 -4.48 -43.15 7.31
N THR A 318 -3.99 -43.80 6.26
CA THR A 318 -3.86 -45.27 6.18
C THR A 318 -2.46 -45.77 6.50
N SER A 319 -1.49 -44.87 6.73
CA SER A 319 -0.12 -45.22 7.09
C SER A 319 -0.06 -45.98 8.42
N GLU A 320 0.99 -46.79 8.56
CA GLU A 320 1.43 -47.41 9.81
C GLU A 320 1.34 -46.43 10.99
N ILE A 321 0.71 -46.87 12.09
CA ILE A 321 0.60 -46.11 13.32
C ILE A 321 1.85 -46.37 14.15
N LEU A 322 2.60 -45.32 14.37
CA LEU A 322 3.83 -45.34 15.15
C LEU A 322 3.54 -45.23 16.66
N GLN A 323 2.59 -44.39 17.05
CA GLN A 323 2.28 -44.11 18.45
C GLN A 323 0.88 -43.53 18.57
N LYS A 324 0.22 -43.71 19.71
CA LYS A 324 -0.96 -42.94 20.11
C LYS A 324 -0.52 -41.79 21.02
N VAL A 325 -0.79 -40.55 20.61
CA VAL A 325 -0.43 -39.33 21.36
C VAL A 325 -1.71 -38.79 21.99
N LYS A 326 -1.73 -38.63 23.32
CA LYS A 326 -2.96 -38.23 24.02
C LYS A 326 -3.30 -36.76 23.76
N SER A 327 -4.58 -36.43 23.76
CA SER A 327 -5.03 -35.04 23.77
C SER A 327 -4.49 -34.30 25.00
N GLY A 328 -4.10 -33.04 24.81
CA GLY A 328 -3.40 -32.21 25.77
C GLY A 328 -1.88 -32.39 25.81
N GLU A 329 -1.32 -33.39 25.13
CA GLU A 329 0.14 -33.57 25.11
C GLU A 329 0.82 -32.54 24.19
N HIS A 330 1.87 -31.90 24.73
CA HIS A 330 2.76 -31.04 23.96
C HIS A 330 3.53 -31.84 22.91
N ILE A 331 3.76 -31.21 21.75
CA ILE A 331 4.52 -31.77 20.63
C ILE A 331 5.42 -30.71 20.00
N GLU A 332 6.57 -31.14 19.50
CA GLU A 332 7.43 -30.29 18.67
C GLU A 332 7.01 -30.42 17.21
N VAL A 333 6.57 -29.33 16.58
CA VAL A 333 6.27 -29.32 15.13
C VAL A 333 7.56 -29.04 14.36
N LEU A 334 8.12 -30.04 13.69
CA LEU A 334 9.39 -29.90 12.98
C LEU A 334 9.22 -29.22 11.61
N ASP A 335 8.18 -29.60 10.88
CA ASP A 335 7.82 -29.07 9.55
C ASP A 335 6.29 -28.99 9.43
N ASN A 336 5.79 -27.81 9.05
CA ASN A 336 4.37 -27.52 8.86
C ASN A 336 3.94 -27.44 7.38
N THR A 337 4.67 -28.10 6.48
CA THR A 337 4.38 -28.11 5.04
C THR A 337 3.28 -29.11 4.67
N GLY A 338 2.18 -28.58 4.15
CA GLY A 338 1.00 -29.33 3.71
C GLY A 338 -0.01 -29.54 4.84
N ASP A 339 -0.79 -30.62 4.75
CA ASP A 339 -1.81 -30.91 5.77
C ASP A 339 -1.33 -31.87 6.87
N TRP A 340 -0.19 -32.53 6.63
CA TRP A 340 0.43 -33.49 7.53
C TRP A 340 1.76 -32.95 8.01
N PHE A 341 1.80 -32.53 9.27
CA PHE A 341 2.97 -31.94 9.88
C PHE A 341 3.88 -33.03 10.39
N LEU A 342 5.18 -32.86 10.15
CA LEU A 342 6.20 -33.68 10.80
C LEU A 342 6.34 -33.18 12.23
N VAL A 343 6.20 -34.09 13.19
CA VAL A 343 6.24 -33.76 14.61
C VAL A 343 7.16 -34.72 15.35
N LYS A 344 7.63 -34.28 16.52
CA LYS A 344 8.32 -35.11 17.51
C LYS A 344 7.54 -35.11 18.81
N THR A 345 7.24 -36.30 19.31
CA THR A 345 6.51 -36.49 20.57
C THR A 345 7.43 -36.29 21.77
N LYS A 346 6.84 -36.11 22.96
CA LYS A 346 7.59 -36.06 24.24
C LYS A 346 8.48 -37.28 24.50
N GLU A 347 8.16 -38.42 23.88
CA GLU A 347 8.93 -39.68 23.96
C GLU A 347 10.08 -39.72 22.95
N GLY A 348 10.25 -38.66 22.15
CA GLY A 348 11.30 -38.51 21.15
C GLY A 348 10.98 -39.16 19.80
N LYS A 349 9.76 -39.67 19.59
CA LYS A 349 9.38 -40.34 18.34
C LYS A 349 8.94 -39.33 17.29
N GLU A 350 9.46 -39.47 16.08
CA GLU A 350 9.10 -38.63 14.94
C GLU A 350 8.10 -39.32 14.01
N GLY A 351 7.19 -38.52 13.44
CA GLY A 351 6.18 -38.98 12.48
C GLY A 351 5.22 -37.87 12.09
N TYR A 352 4.17 -38.21 11.36
CA TYR A 352 3.20 -37.27 10.82
C TYR A 352 1.88 -37.26 11.59
N ILE A 353 1.38 -36.06 11.88
CA ILE A 353 0.05 -35.81 12.43
C ILE A 353 -0.66 -34.80 11.53
N HIS A 354 -1.93 -35.04 11.24
CA HIS A 354 -2.73 -34.09 10.45
C HIS A 354 -2.95 -32.80 11.24
N LYS A 355 -2.74 -31.64 10.61
CA LYS A 355 -2.78 -30.31 11.24
C LYS A 355 -4.06 -30.02 12.02
N SER A 356 -5.19 -30.63 11.64
CA SER A 356 -6.47 -30.45 12.35
C SER A 356 -6.45 -30.97 13.78
N ARG A 357 -5.46 -31.79 14.15
CA ARG A 357 -5.29 -32.37 15.49
C ARG A 357 -4.27 -31.62 16.34
N ILE A 358 -3.65 -30.59 15.78
CA ILE A 358 -2.67 -29.77 16.47
C ILE A 358 -3.32 -28.42 16.75
N LYS A 359 -3.13 -27.92 17.97
CA LYS A 359 -3.61 -26.62 18.41
C LYS A 359 -2.48 -25.88 19.10
N PHE A 360 -2.63 -24.57 19.08
CA PHE A 360 -1.92 -23.62 19.92
C PHE A 360 -2.98 -22.99 20.86
N PRO A 361 -2.59 -22.46 22.02
CA PRO A 361 -3.49 -21.74 22.89
C PRO A 361 -3.91 -20.48 22.19
N LYS A 362 -5.21 -20.23 22.19
CA LYS A 362 -5.71 -18.89 21.86
C LYS A 362 -5.36 -18.02 23.07
N SER A 363 -4.43 -17.09 22.89
CA SER A 363 -4.28 -15.95 23.81
C SER A 363 -5.53 -15.07 23.81
#